data_AF-A0A535MY67-F1
#
_entry.id   AF-A0A535MY67-F1
#
_cell.length_a   1.000
_cell.length_b   1.000
_cell.length_c   1.000
_cell.angle_alpha   90.00
_cell.angle_beta   90.00
_cell.angle_gamma   90.00
#
_symmetry.space_group_name_H-M   'P 1'
#
loop_
_entity.id
_entity.type
_entity.pdbx_description
1 polymer ?
#
loop_
_entity_poly.entity_id
_entity_poly.type
_entity_poly.pdbx_seq_one_letter_code
_entity_poly.pdbx_strand_id
1 'polypeptide(L)' 'MADGSRVPGVGDLAPDFTLPATPDGEPLTLSSFRGSRHVLLAFYVFDFSPG' A
#
# COMPACT_ATOMS: atom_id res chain seq x y z
N MET A 1 8.33 -3.98 -15.98
CA MET A 1 9.07 -2.72 -15.81
C MET A 1 8.06 -1.68 -15.34
N ALA A 2 7.84 -1.53 -14.04
CA ALA A 2 6.95 -0.48 -13.53
C ALA A 2 7.68 0.86 -13.67
N ASP A 3 7.05 1.79 -14.39
CA ASP A 3 7.42 3.21 -14.39
C ASP A 3 7.37 3.72 -12.94
N GLY A 4 8.54 3.94 -12.37
CA GLY A 4 8.68 4.66 -11.11
C GLY A 4 8.82 6.14 -11.40
N SER A 5 7.72 6.90 -11.44
CA SER A 5 7.82 8.36 -11.38
C SER A 5 6.57 9.18 -11.07
N ARG A 6 5.36 8.62 -10.86
CA ARG A 6 4.23 9.47 -10.42
C ARG A 6 3.40 8.93 -9.27
N VAL A 7 3.08 9.85 -8.36
CA VAL A 7 2.00 9.69 -7.39
C VAL A 7 0.71 9.40 -8.16
N PRO A 8 0.02 8.28 -7.87
CA PRO A 8 -1.27 7.98 -8.47
C PRO A 8 -2.25 9.13 -8.22
N GLY A 9 -2.94 9.55 -9.27
CA GLY A 9 -3.99 10.54 -9.23
C GLY A 9 -5.36 9.89 -9.04
N VAL A 10 -6.37 10.71 -8.85
CA VAL A 10 -7.76 10.25 -8.75
C VAL A 10 -8.19 9.60 -10.08
N GLY A 11 -8.77 8.41 -10.00
CA GLY A 11 -9.22 7.63 -11.15
C GLY A 11 -8.18 6.67 -11.71
N ASP A 12 -6.91 6.81 -11.32
CA ASP A 12 -5.88 5.82 -11.68
C ASP A 12 -6.08 4.52 -10.92
N LEU A 13 -5.69 3.41 -11.55
CA LEU A 13 -5.57 2.16 -10.84
C LEU A 13 -4.42 2.28 -9.82
N ALA A 14 -4.72 2.00 -8.55
CA ALA A 14 -3.70 1.96 -7.51
C ALA A 14 -2.59 0.95 -7.87
N PRO A 15 -1.30 1.33 -7.78
CA PRO A 15 -0.18 0.42 -8.00
C PRO A 15 -0.26 -0.77 -7.05
N ASP A 16 -0.11 -1.97 -7.59
CA ASP A 16 -0.13 -3.17 -6.76
C ASP A 16 1.20 -3.33 -6.02
N PHE A 17 1.13 -3.87 -4.82
CA PHE A 17 2.29 -4.20 -4.01
C PHE A 17 1.97 -5.37 -3.09
N THR A 18 3.03 -6.08 -2.70
CA THR A 18 3.01 -7.10 -1.67
C THR A 18 4.01 -6.72 -0.61
N LEU A 19 3.55 -6.54 0.63
CA LEU A 19 4.38 -6.14 1.77
C LEU A 19 4.09 -7.05 2.97
N PRO A 20 5.07 -7.27 3.87
CA PRO A 20 4.79 -7.86 5.17
C PRO A 20 3.75 -7.03 5.93
N ALA A 21 2.75 -7.68 6.55
CA ALA A 21 1.72 -6.96 7.30
C ALA A 21 2.26 -6.34 8.61
N THR A 22 3.23 -7.02 9.22
CA THR A 22 4.04 -6.59 10.37
C THR A 22 5.47 -7.13 10.14
N PRO A 23 6.49 -6.75 10.94
CA PRO A 23 7.86 -7.22 10.72
C PRO A 23 8.02 -8.73 10.55
N ASP A 24 7.23 -9.51 11.29
CA ASP A 24 7.21 -10.99 11.22
C ASP A 24 5.87 -11.54 10.69
N GLY A 25 5.05 -10.68 10.08
CA GLY A 25 3.71 -11.02 9.62
C GLY A 25 3.69 -11.62 8.21
N GLU A 26 2.64 -12.39 7.93
CA GLU A 26 2.42 -12.90 6.58
C GLU A 26 2.30 -11.77 5.55
N PRO A 27 2.85 -11.96 4.33
CA PRO A 27 2.72 -10.97 3.27
C PRO A 27 1.28 -10.74 2.85
N LEU A 28 0.97 -9.49 2.53
CA LEU A 28 -0.35 -9.03 2.10
C LEU A 28 -0.23 -8.31 0.76
N THR A 29 -1.06 -8.70 -0.20
CA THR A 29 -1.08 -8.12 -1.54
C THR A 29 -2.27 -7.18 -1.69
N LEU A 30 -2.06 -5.94 -2.12
CA LEU A 30 -3.12 -4.93 -2.24
C LEU A 30 -4.26 -5.40 -3.14
N SER A 31 -3.95 -5.99 -4.30
CA SER A 31 -4.95 -6.47 -5.25
C SER A 31 -5.85 -7.60 -4.71
N SER A 32 -5.47 -8.27 -3.62
CA SER A 32 -6.33 -9.30 -2.98
C SER A 32 -7.63 -8.74 -2.39
N PHE A 33 -7.68 -7.43 -2.10
CA PHE A 33 -8.89 -6.78 -1.57
C PHE A 33 -9.83 -6.25 -2.65
N ARG A 34 -9.43 -6.30 -3.93
CA ARG A 34 -10.20 -5.69 -5.03
C ARG A 34 -11.59 -6.32 -5.14
N GLY A 35 -12.62 -5.47 -5.19
CA GLY A 35 -14.02 -5.88 -5.31
C GLY A 35 -14.66 -6.35 -4.00
N SER A 36 -13.87 -6.58 -2.94
CA SER A 36 -14.38 -7.07 -1.66
C SER A 36 -14.62 -5.94 -0.65
N ARG A 37 -13.77 -4.90 -0.65
CA ARG A 37 -13.87 -3.76 0.28
C ARG A 37 -13.08 -2.55 -0.19
N HIS A 38 -13.42 -1.39 0.36
CA HIS A 38 -12.59 -0.19 0.24
C HIS A 38 -11.33 -0.32 1.11
N VAL A 39 -10.22 0.25 0.65
CA VAL A 39 -8.91 0.21 1.32
C VAL A 39 -8.37 1.64 1.45
N LEU A 40 -7.93 2.00 2.66
CA LEU A 40 -7.23 3.24 2.95
C LEU A 40 -5.73 2.93 3.12
N LEU A 41 -4.88 3.65 2.41
CA LEU A 41 -3.43 3.57 2.57
C LEU A 41 -2.94 4.74 3.41
N ALA A 42 -2.36 4.44 4.58
CA ALA A 42 -1.77 5.43 5.47
C ALA A 42 -0.26 5.19 5.56
N PHE A 43 0.52 6.09 4.95
CA PHE A 43 1.98 6.05 5.01
C PHE A 43 2.47 6.90 6.18
N TYR A 44 3.38 6.36 6.99
CA TYR A 44 4.03 7.07 8.08
C TYR A 44 5.54 6.77 8.05
N VAL A 45 6.33 7.61 8.72
CA VAL A 45 7.80 7.60 8.56
C VAL A 45 8.48 6.60 9.50
N PHE A 46 8.22 6.70 10.81
CA PHE A 46 8.87 5.85 11.82
C PHE A 46 7.96 5.56 13.01
N ASP A 47 8.06 4.34 13.51
CA ASP A 47 7.46 3.93 14.78
C ASP A 47 8.05 4.70 15.97
N PHE A 48 7.23 4.93 17.00
CA PHE A 48 7.62 5.54 18.29
C PHE A 48 8.33 6.91 18.20
N SER A 49 8.04 7.69 17.16
CA SER A 49 8.55 9.06 17.01
C SER A 49 7.51 10.10 17.47
N PRO A 50 7.93 11.23 18.08
CA PRO A 50 7.07 12.42 18.16
C PRO A 50 6.81 12.87 16.71
N GLY A 51 5.53 12.97 16.34
CA GLY A 51 5.12 13.45 15.02
C GLY A 51 5.49 14.91 14.76
#